data_AF-A0A9P7U2C8-F1
#
_entry.id   AF-A0A9P7U2C8-F1
#
_cell.length_a   1.000
_cell.length_b   1.000
_cell.length_c   1.000
_cell.angle_alpha   90.00
_cell.angle_beta   90.00
_cell.angle_gamma   90.00
#
_symmetry.space_group_name_H-M   'P 1'
#
loop_
_entity.id
_entity.type
_entity.pdbx_description
1 polymer ?
#
loop_
_entity_poly.entity_id
_entity_poly.type
_entity_poly.pdbx_seq_one_letter_code
_entity_poly.pdbx_strand_id
1 'polypeptide(L)'
;MHNAHAFDDAVEQYLGIYQTNCLPAEESPDKAAIFLQACRINHDCDNNALHHWSEKVKRHVVHAVREIDAGEEITLTYVPFLDDRKTRQKKLKEFFSFTCMCRLCSLPKDQSQERDRILEQINRTNERLKVGISQFMASPLTTLGYLDTIVRCYNELVPEHYGYAQALEGALTILIAHGDLARGRLLAQTVASIWKSLLGDSPRTDDYVALARDPSRCPLYGVSMKLKTSVEEVPQGLEPDDFEDWLWRRPKPESLAKPTRPFSQSNFSGFVDLPSKNSIDTGASGGPSKARRPCFLGEIVAMTCHDPLDLEIKDIHNKKTTIHFYTKDQGREFRAIGFQAGYTVAVLDASRCDFKFGPPGIRHEDPRMIKIFPLSLDKILALNDQVRRFSLLRHKNTRTCHGCGTEAPAASMKSCSMCSSFWYCNKECQRTGWTTKAHKADCKFLKDPDLRGLFLIKWDEVQDCVRFPLQVVNGSY
;
A
#
# COMPACT_ATOMS: atom_id res chain seq x y z
N MET A 1 36.28 6.60 -27.08
CA MET A 1 35.11 6.03 -26.38
C MET A 1 35.65 5.23 -25.20
N HIS A 2 34.93 5.23 -24.07
CA HIS A 2 35.39 4.56 -22.85
C HIS A 2 35.20 3.03 -22.97
N ASN A 3 36.04 2.24 -22.31
CA ASN A 3 35.85 0.80 -22.12
C ASN A 3 35.74 0.53 -20.62
N ALA A 4 34.60 0.01 -20.17
CA ALA A 4 34.39 -0.32 -18.76
C ALA A 4 34.77 -1.77 -18.41
N HIS A 5 35.15 -2.59 -19.39
CA HIS A 5 35.40 -4.02 -19.24
C HIS A 5 36.90 -4.33 -19.28
N ALA A 6 37.32 -5.37 -18.54
CA ALA A 6 38.66 -5.93 -18.67
C ALA A 6 38.84 -6.56 -20.07
N PHE A 7 40.07 -6.54 -20.57
CA PHE A 7 40.41 -7.10 -21.87
C PHE A 7 41.87 -7.57 -21.86
N ASP A 8 42.13 -8.71 -22.48
CA ASP A 8 43.48 -9.27 -22.65
C ASP A 8 44.01 -9.06 -24.08
N ASP A 9 43.12 -8.80 -25.04
CA ASP A 9 43.47 -8.51 -26.43
C ASP A 9 42.65 -7.38 -27.07
N ALA A 10 42.97 -7.05 -28.32
CA ALA A 10 42.32 -5.96 -29.05
C ALA A 10 40.85 -6.26 -29.40
N VAL A 11 40.47 -7.53 -29.60
CA VAL A 11 39.09 -7.90 -29.91
C VAL A 11 38.22 -7.68 -28.68
N GLU A 12 38.67 -8.16 -27.52
CA GLU A 12 38.00 -7.92 -26.24
C GLU A 12 37.93 -6.44 -25.91
N GLN A 13 38.99 -5.69 -26.20
CA GLN A 13 38.99 -4.24 -26.03
C GLN A 13 37.88 -3.57 -26.87
N TYR A 14 37.76 -3.91 -28.15
CA TYR A 14 36.74 -3.33 -29.02
C TYR A 14 35.33 -3.79 -28.64
N LEU A 15 35.15 -5.04 -28.23
CA LEU A 15 33.88 -5.53 -27.72
C LEU A 15 33.47 -4.80 -26.44
N GLY A 16 34.40 -4.56 -25.52
CA GLY A 16 34.16 -3.78 -24.31
C GLY A 16 33.78 -2.34 -24.63
N ILE A 17 34.49 -1.67 -25.55
CA ILE A 17 34.09 -0.34 -26.04
C ILE A 17 32.68 -0.37 -26.63
N TYR A 18 32.36 -1.37 -27.45
CA TYR A 18 31.03 -1.49 -28.03
C TYR A 18 29.95 -1.67 -26.95
N GLN A 19 30.13 -2.62 -26.01
CA GLN A 19 29.19 -2.92 -24.94
C GLN A 19 28.96 -1.73 -24.00
N THR A 20 30.00 -0.96 -23.69
CA THR A 20 29.89 0.23 -22.83
C THR A 20 29.14 1.38 -23.50
N ASN A 21 29.13 1.48 -24.84
CA ASN A 21 28.68 2.68 -25.56
C ASN A 21 27.53 2.44 -26.54
N CYS A 22 27.12 1.20 -26.80
CA CYS A 22 26.05 0.92 -27.75
C CYS A 22 24.68 1.31 -27.18
N LEU A 23 23.81 1.75 -28.08
CA LEU A 23 22.42 2.10 -27.78
C LEU A 23 21.49 1.40 -28.78
N PRO A 24 20.20 1.21 -28.44
CA PRO A 24 19.24 0.60 -29.35
C PRO A 24 19.18 1.32 -30.70
N ALA A 25 19.20 0.54 -31.78
CA ALA A 25 19.23 1.02 -33.17
C ALA A 25 17.97 0.65 -33.96
N GLU A 26 17.10 -0.19 -33.41
CA GLU A 26 15.75 -0.47 -33.89
C GLU A 26 14.83 -0.67 -32.67
N GLU A 27 13.52 -0.82 -32.89
CA GLU A 27 12.60 -1.23 -31.80
C GLU A 27 12.89 -2.64 -31.27
N SER A 28 13.52 -3.49 -32.09
CA SER A 28 13.95 -4.82 -31.66
C SER A 28 15.14 -4.74 -30.69
N PRO A 29 15.11 -5.46 -29.56
CA PRO A 29 16.18 -5.43 -28.55
C PRO A 29 17.51 -5.98 -29.08
N ASP A 30 17.50 -6.73 -30.19
CA ASP A 30 18.68 -7.44 -30.69
C ASP A 30 19.59 -6.57 -31.56
N LYS A 31 19.20 -5.32 -31.83
CA LYS A 31 19.98 -4.41 -32.69
C LYS A 31 20.39 -3.16 -31.94
N ALA A 32 21.70 -3.02 -31.77
CA ALA A 32 22.33 -1.84 -31.20
C ALA A 32 23.37 -1.26 -32.16
N ALA A 33 23.68 0.02 -31.97
CA ALA A 33 24.69 0.72 -32.74
C ALA A 33 25.39 1.77 -31.86
N ILE A 34 26.51 2.30 -32.37
CA ILE A 34 27.24 3.38 -31.73
C ILE A 34 26.77 4.71 -32.32
N PHE A 35 26.12 5.52 -31.48
CA PHE A 35 25.73 6.88 -31.83
C PHE A 35 26.67 7.86 -31.15
N LEU A 36 27.68 8.33 -31.88
CA LEU A 36 28.82 9.08 -31.32
C LEU A 36 28.43 10.26 -30.41
N GLN A 37 27.31 10.93 -30.69
CA GLN A 37 26.83 12.02 -29.84
C GLN A 37 26.07 11.50 -28.61
N ALA A 38 25.13 10.58 -28.80
CA ALA A 38 24.28 10.08 -27.73
C ALA A 38 25.03 9.21 -26.71
N CYS A 39 26.05 8.44 -27.13
CA CYS A 39 26.83 7.61 -26.22
C CYS A 39 27.73 8.40 -25.23
N ARG A 40 27.81 9.72 -25.38
CA ARG A 40 28.50 10.61 -24.44
C ARG A 40 27.61 11.11 -23.30
N ILE A 41 26.29 10.89 -23.39
CA ILE A 41 25.33 11.41 -22.42
C ILE A 41 25.36 10.55 -21.18
N ASN A 42 25.67 11.14 -20.03
CA ASN A 42 25.88 10.42 -18.77
C ASN A 42 24.60 9.83 -18.18
N HIS A 43 24.79 8.94 -17.21
CA HIS A 43 23.71 8.30 -16.48
C HIS A 43 23.16 9.15 -15.33
N ASP A 44 21.84 9.23 -15.22
CA ASP A 44 21.13 9.47 -13.97
C ASP A 44 19.97 8.47 -13.83
N CYS A 45 19.73 7.93 -12.63
CA CYS A 45 18.53 7.09 -12.37
C CYS A 45 17.23 7.91 -12.43
N ASP A 46 17.32 9.23 -12.27
CA ASP A 46 16.26 10.19 -12.51
C ASP A 46 16.64 11.11 -13.68
N ASN A 47 16.76 10.50 -14.84
CA ASN A 47 17.17 11.15 -16.07
C ASN A 47 16.19 12.27 -16.50
N ASN A 48 16.73 13.30 -17.16
CA ASN A 48 15.95 14.41 -17.71
C ASN A 48 15.69 14.32 -19.21
N ALA A 49 16.30 13.34 -19.88
CA ALA A 49 16.04 13.02 -21.27
C ALA A 49 15.77 11.52 -21.46
N LEU A 50 14.97 11.18 -22.46
CA LEU A 50 14.78 9.82 -22.94
C LEU A 50 15.39 9.68 -24.33
N HIS A 51 15.63 8.42 -24.71
CA HIS A 51 16.14 8.09 -26.02
C HIS A 51 15.33 6.96 -26.65
N HIS A 52 15.19 7.00 -27.97
CA HIS A 52 14.59 5.93 -28.75
C HIS A 52 15.11 5.96 -30.19
N TRP A 53 14.93 4.86 -30.92
CA TRP A 53 15.11 4.84 -32.36
C TRP A 53 13.84 5.31 -33.06
N SER A 54 13.94 6.33 -33.91
CA SER A 54 12.81 6.81 -34.72
C SER A 54 12.85 6.21 -36.11
N GLU A 55 11.91 5.33 -36.41
CA GLU A 55 11.76 4.73 -37.75
C GLU A 55 11.44 5.77 -38.84
N LYS A 56 10.71 6.84 -38.48
CA LYS A 56 10.29 7.91 -39.40
C LYS A 56 11.47 8.69 -39.96
N VAL A 57 12.43 9.05 -39.11
CA VAL A 57 13.62 9.82 -39.50
C VAL A 57 14.89 8.98 -39.60
N LYS A 58 14.81 7.67 -39.29
CA LYS A 58 15.92 6.70 -39.29
C LYS A 58 17.12 7.21 -38.47
N ARG A 59 16.85 7.72 -37.27
CA ARG A 59 17.85 8.28 -36.35
C ARG A 59 17.55 7.89 -34.92
N HIS A 60 18.61 7.80 -34.13
CA HIS A 60 18.51 7.79 -32.68
C HIS A 60 18.14 9.21 -32.20
N VAL A 61 17.04 9.31 -31.47
CA VAL A 61 16.48 10.57 -30.99
C VAL A 61 16.67 10.61 -29.48
N VAL A 62 17.25 11.72 -29.01
CA VAL A 62 17.28 12.08 -27.59
C VAL A 62 16.41 13.32 -27.43
N HIS A 63 15.49 13.30 -26.48
CA HIS A 63 14.61 14.43 -26.20
C HIS A 63 14.42 14.60 -24.70
N ALA A 64 14.20 15.84 -24.27
CA ALA A 64 13.93 16.16 -22.89
C ALA A 64 12.54 15.65 -22.47
N VAL A 65 12.41 15.16 -21.25
CA VAL A 65 11.12 14.75 -20.64
C VAL A 65 10.66 15.68 -19.52
N ARG A 66 11.44 16.73 -19.26
CA ARG A 66 11.10 17.85 -18.40
C ARG A 66 11.89 19.07 -18.83
N GLU A 67 11.58 20.22 -18.25
CA GLU A 67 12.42 21.41 -18.41
C GLU A 67 13.85 21.13 -17.89
N ILE A 68 14.83 21.63 -18.63
CA ILE A 68 16.27 21.49 -18.34
C ILE A 68 16.84 22.91 -18.28
N ASP A 69 17.37 23.28 -17.12
CA ASP A 69 17.91 24.61 -16.90
C ASP A 69 19.22 24.83 -17.66
N ALA A 70 19.53 26.09 -17.99
CA ALA A 70 20.80 26.43 -18.62
C ALA A 70 21.99 26.03 -17.73
N GLY A 71 22.83 25.12 -18.22
CA GLY A 71 23.97 24.58 -17.47
C GLY A 71 23.68 23.27 -16.71
N GLU A 72 22.41 22.81 -16.68
CA GLU A 72 22.08 21.47 -16.21
C GLU A 72 22.58 20.43 -17.22
N GLU A 73 23.17 19.33 -16.72
CA GLU A 73 23.63 18.23 -17.56
C GLU A 73 22.45 17.44 -18.13
N ILE A 74 22.48 17.15 -19.44
CA ILE A 74 21.54 16.21 -20.05
C ILE A 74 21.94 14.79 -19.65
N THR A 75 20.99 13.99 -19.15
CA THR A 75 21.24 12.64 -18.63
C THR A 75 20.23 11.63 -19.17
N LEU A 76 20.67 10.37 -19.29
CA LEU A 76 19.85 9.20 -19.66
C LEU A 76 19.88 8.16 -18.54
N THR A 77 18.95 7.20 -18.54
CA THR A 77 19.11 6.00 -17.69
C THR A 77 19.80 4.86 -18.47
N TYR A 78 20.78 4.21 -17.86
CA TYR A 78 21.45 3.03 -18.42
C TYR A 78 20.90 1.72 -17.84
N VAL A 79 20.03 1.85 -16.83
CA VAL A 79 19.45 0.72 -16.10
C VAL A 79 17.93 0.75 -16.20
N PRO A 80 17.26 -0.40 -16.19
CA PRO A 80 15.81 -0.48 -16.12
C PRO A 80 15.23 0.31 -14.94
N PHE A 81 14.09 0.97 -15.18
CA PHE A 81 13.40 1.77 -14.17
C PHE A 81 12.96 0.95 -12.94
N LEU A 82 12.56 -0.30 -13.15
CA LEU A 82 12.02 -1.19 -12.12
C LEU A 82 13.08 -1.89 -11.26
N ASP A 83 14.37 -1.63 -11.51
CA ASP A 83 15.44 -2.15 -10.66
C ASP A 83 15.48 -1.39 -9.31
N ASP A 84 15.62 -2.12 -8.20
CA ASP A 84 15.86 -1.54 -6.88
C ASP A 84 17.24 -0.85 -6.79
N ARG A 85 17.46 -0.03 -5.75
CA ARG A 85 18.74 0.72 -5.59
C ARG A 85 19.95 -0.20 -5.62
N LYS A 86 19.88 -1.36 -4.98
CA LYS A 86 20.99 -2.31 -4.89
C LYS A 86 21.34 -2.88 -6.27
N THR A 87 20.33 -3.24 -7.05
CA THR A 87 20.43 -3.81 -8.38
C THR A 87 20.95 -2.78 -9.37
N ARG A 88 20.46 -1.54 -9.33
CA ARG A 88 20.99 -0.44 -10.16
C ARG A 88 22.48 -0.22 -9.88
N GLN A 89 22.88 -0.09 -8.61
CA GLN A 89 24.28 0.11 -8.25
C GLN A 89 25.17 -1.05 -8.68
N LYS A 90 24.70 -2.30 -8.52
CA LYS A 90 25.41 -3.49 -8.98
C LYS A 90 25.62 -3.45 -10.49
N LYS A 91 24.56 -3.24 -11.28
CA LYS A 91 24.62 -3.18 -12.76
C LYS A 91 25.55 -2.05 -13.23
N LEU A 92 25.44 -0.86 -12.65
CA LEU A 92 26.30 0.26 -13.02
C LEU A 92 27.78 -0.01 -12.70
N LYS A 93 28.05 -0.69 -11.59
CA LYS A 93 29.41 -1.08 -11.23
C LYS A 93 29.97 -2.17 -12.16
N GLU A 94 29.16 -3.16 -12.51
CA GLU A 94 29.55 -4.31 -13.33
C GLU A 94 29.71 -3.96 -14.82
N PHE A 95 28.77 -3.18 -15.38
CA PHE A 95 28.73 -2.91 -16.82
C PHE A 95 29.34 -1.55 -17.20
N PHE A 96 29.46 -0.61 -16.26
CA PHE A 96 29.93 0.74 -16.54
C PHE A 96 31.04 1.22 -15.58
N SER A 97 31.48 0.36 -14.65
CA SER A 97 32.61 0.60 -13.74
C SER A 97 32.49 1.82 -12.79
N PHE A 98 31.30 2.40 -12.61
CA PHE A 98 31.07 3.53 -11.71
C PHE A 98 29.99 3.25 -10.63
N THR A 99 29.94 4.13 -9.62
CA THR A 99 28.91 4.13 -8.57
C THR A 99 28.07 5.37 -8.74
N CYS A 100 26.75 5.20 -8.90
CA CYS A 100 25.86 6.33 -9.13
C CYS A 100 25.61 7.12 -7.84
N MET A 101 25.70 8.44 -7.91
CA MET A 101 25.48 9.35 -6.77
C MET A 101 24.29 10.28 -6.97
N CYS A 102 23.42 9.98 -7.95
CA CYS A 102 22.27 10.82 -8.24
C CYS A 102 21.28 10.92 -7.09
N ARG A 103 20.29 11.81 -7.23
CA ARG A 103 19.29 12.05 -6.18
C ARG A 103 18.58 10.78 -5.69
N LEU A 104 18.24 9.84 -6.58
CA LEU A 104 17.59 8.59 -6.20
C LEU A 104 18.55 7.63 -5.50
N CYS A 105 19.80 7.56 -5.96
CA CYS A 105 20.83 6.73 -5.34
C CYS A 105 21.39 7.32 -4.06
N SER A 106 21.11 8.59 -3.76
CA SER A 106 21.50 9.29 -2.55
C SER A 106 20.35 9.46 -1.55
N LEU A 107 19.16 8.90 -1.83
CA LEU A 107 18.04 8.91 -0.90
C LEU A 107 18.42 8.32 0.47
N PRO A 108 17.86 8.88 1.56
CA PRO A 108 17.88 8.25 2.88
C PRO A 108 17.37 6.80 2.81
N LYS A 109 17.86 5.96 3.73
CA LYS A 109 17.60 4.50 3.70
C LYS A 109 16.11 4.17 3.72
N ASP A 110 15.35 4.86 4.56
CA ASP A 110 13.90 4.71 4.72
C ASP A 110 13.13 5.08 3.45
N GLN A 111 13.48 6.20 2.80
CA GLN A 111 12.88 6.64 1.53
C GLN A 111 13.28 5.73 0.37
N SER A 112 14.53 5.25 0.34
CA SER A 112 14.98 4.26 -0.64
C SER A 112 14.19 2.96 -0.50
N GLN A 113 13.98 2.48 0.73
CA GLN A 113 13.17 1.29 1.00
C GLN A 113 11.70 1.47 0.59
N GLU A 114 11.13 2.66 0.81
CA GLU A 114 9.79 3.00 0.36
C GLU A 114 9.67 2.90 -1.16
N ARG A 115 10.59 3.53 -1.91
CA ARG A 115 10.63 3.42 -3.36
C ARG A 115 10.81 1.97 -3.82
N ASP A 116 11.79 1.25 -3.26
CA ASP A 116 12.07 -0.13 -3.65
C ASP A 116 10.85 -1.05 -3.38
N ARG A 117 10.06 -0.76 -2.33
CA ARG A 117 8.81 -1.47 -2.04
C ARG A 117 7.73 -1.22 -3.09
N ILE A 118 7.57 0.02 -3.56
CA ILE A 118 6.63 0.35 -4.64
C ILE A 118 7.05 -0.31 -5.96
N LEU A 119 8.36 -0.33 -6.27
CA LEU A 119 8.88 -1.04 -7.45
C LEU A 119 8.60 -2.55 -7.40
N GLU A 120 8.79 -3.17 -6.23
CA GLU A 120 8.49 -4.59 -6.01
C GLU A 120 7.00 -4.89 -6.22
N GLN A 121 6.12 -3.99 -5.79
CA GLN A 121 4.67 -4.10 -6.02
C GLN A 121 4.32 -4.09 -7.51
N ILE A 122 4.95 -3.20 -8.29
CA ILE A 122 4.79 -3.16 -9.74
C ILE A 122 5.26 -4.48 -10.36
N ASN A 123 6.47 -4.95 -10.00
CA ASN A 123 7.05 -6.18 -10.54
C ASN A 123 6.16 -7.40 -10.29
N ARG A 124 5.72 -7.63 -9.05
CA ARG A 124 4.85 -8.77 -8.71
C ARG A 124 3.48 -8.69 -9.37
N THR A 125 2.93 -7.48 -9.50
CA THR A 125 1.65 -7.30 -10.17
C THR A 125 1.76 -7.57 -11.67
N ASN A 126 2.86 -7.13 -12.30
CA ASN A 126 3.17 -7.48 -13.69
C ASN A 126 3.39 -8.98 -13.88
N GLU A 127 4.08 -9.66 -12.97
CA GLU A 127 4.26 -11.12 -13.04
C GLU A 127 2.91 -11.86 -13.01
N ARG A 128 1.97 -11.40 -12.19
CA ARG A 128 0.60 -11.93 -12.19
C ARG A 128 -0.07 -11.71 -13.54
N LEU A 129 0.02 -10.52 -14.12
CA LEU A 129 -0.58 -10.20 -15.43
C LEU A 129 0.01 -10.98 -16.61
N LYS A 130 1.23 -11.52 -16.50
CA LYS A 130 1.86 -12.33 -17.58
C LYS A 130 1.23 -13.71 -17.78
N VAL A 131 0.34 -14.16 -16.88
CA VAL A 131 -0.20 -15.54 -16.86
C VAL A 131 -1.18 -15.84 -18.03
N GLY A 132 -1.49 -14.87 -18.90
CA GLY A 132 -2.12 -15.10 -20.21
C GLY A 132 -3.36 -14.25 -20.46
N ILE A 133 -3.37 -13.51 -21.57
CA ILE A 133 -4.42 -12.54 -21.94
C ILE A 133 -5.83 -13.14 -21.93
N SER A 134 -5.98 -14.41 -22.34
CA SER A 134 -7.28 -15.11 -22.36
C SER A 134 -7.89 -15.28 -20.97
N GLN A 135 -7.08 -15.54 -19.95
CA GLN A 135 -7.53 -15.67 -18.56
C GLN A 135 -7.93 -14.31 -17.97
N PHE A 136 -7.21 -13.25 -18.34
CA PHE A 136 -7.53 -11.89 -17.91
C PHE A 136 -8.80 -11.33 -18.55
N MET A 137 -9.07 -11.69 -19.80
CA MET A 137 -10.34 -11.36 -20.48
C MET A 137 -11.54 -12.06 -19.83
N ALA A 138 -11.34 -13.21 -19.17
CA ALA A 138 -12.41 -13.90 -18.45
C ALA A 138 -12.81 -13.20 -17.13
N SER A 139 -11.89 -12.46 -16.52
CA SER A 139 -12.08 -11.77 -15.22
C SER A 139 -11.71 -10.27 -15.30
N PRO A 140 -12.45 -9.48 -16.10
CA PRO A 140 -12.05 -8.10 -16.45
C PRO A 140 -11.88 -7.18 -15.24
N LEU A 141 -12.73 -7.30 -14.22
CA LEU A 141 -12.64 -6.44 -13.02
C LEU A 141 -11.40 -6.75 -12.17
N THR A 142 -11.03 -8.03 -12.05
CA THR A 142 -9.81 -8.43 -11.35
C THR A 142 -8.57 -7.90 -12.06
N THR A 143 -8.53 -8.04 -13.39
CA THR A 143 -7.44 -7.49 -14.22
C THR A 143 -7.35 -5.98 -14.09
N LEU A 144 -8.50 -5.29 -14.14
CA LEU A 144 -8.56 -3.84 -13.97
C LEU A 144 -8.02 -3.42 -12.61
N GLY A 145 -8.31 -4.17 -11.53
CA GLY A 145 -7.73 -3.92 -10.20
C GLY A 145 -6.21 -4.08 -10.13
N TYR A 146 -5.63 -5.03 -10.86
CA TYR A 146 -4.17 -5.13 -10.97
C TYR A 146 -3.55 -3.95 -11.73
N LEU A 147 -4.19 -3.50 -12.80
CA LEU A 147 -3.73 -2.36 -13.59
C LEU A 147 -3.87 -1.05 -12.82
N ASP A 148 -4.97 -0.85 -12.11
CA ASP A 148 -5.18 0.26 -11.16
C ASP A 148 -4.04 0.31 -10.12
N THR A 149 -3.70 -0.85 -9.55
CA THR A 149 -2.59 -0.97 -8.60
C THR A 149 -1.27 -0.49 -9.21
N ILE A 150 -0.95 -0.89 -10.45
CA ILE A 150 0.27 -0.47 -11.15
C ILE A 150 0.24 1.04 -11.45
N VAL A 151 -0.88 1.56 -11.94
CA VAL A 151 -1.07 2.99 -12.25
C VAL A 151 -0.86 3.84 -11.00
N ARG A 152 -1.45 3.45 -9.86
CA ARG A 152 -1.25 4.13 -8.58
C ARG A 152 0.21 4.14 -8.14
N CYS A 153 0.90 3.00 -8.24
CA CYS A 153 2.32 2.91 -7.90
C CYS A 153 3.17 3.85 -8.76
N TYR A 154 2.88 3.94 -10.06
CA TYR A 154 3.57 4.90 -10.93
C TYR A 154 3.19 6.35 -10.62
N ASN A 155 1.94 6.68 -10.29
CA ASN A 155 1.56 8.03 -9.86
C ASN A 155 2.35 8.47 -8.61
N GLU A 156 2.64 7.55 -7.69
CA GLU A 156 3.49 7.83 -6.51
C GLU A 156 4.98 8.05 -6.87
N LEU A 157 5.46 7.47 -7.97
CA LEU A 157 6.87 7.53 -8.35
C LEU A 157 7.17 8.54 -9.48
N VAL A 158 6.48 8.41 -10.61
CA VAL A 158 6.59 9.22 -11.84
C VAL A 158 5.37 8.93 -12.76
N PRO A 159 4.39 9.85 -12.89
CA PRO A 159 3.18 9.63 -13.69
C PRO A 159 3.45 9.58 -15.21
N GLU A 160 4.46 10.31 -15.70
CA GLU A 160 4.81 10.33 -17.14
C GLU A 160 5.94 9.35 -17.44
N HIS A 161 5.65 8.06 -17.27
CA HIS A 161 6.60 6.97 -17.55
C HIS A 161 6.03 5.95 -18.53
N TYR A 162 6.89 5.33 -19.34
CA TYR A 162 6.50 4.34 -20.35
C TYR A 162 5.62 3.22 -19.76
N GLY A 163 6.00 2.68 -18.60
CA GLY A 163 5.25 1.63 -17.92
C GLY A 163 3.90 2.08 -17.33
N TYR A 164 3.72 3.37 -17.02
CA TYR A 164 2.43 3.93 -16.62
C TYR A 164 1.47 3.93 -17.82
N ALA A 165 1.94 4.41 -18.96
CA ALA A 165 1.18 4.42 -20.20
C ALA A 165 0.76 2.99 -20.61
N GLN A 166 1.67 2.02 -20.52
CA GLN A 166 1.35 0.61 -20.80
C GLN A 166 0.26 0.03 -19.88
N ALA A 167 0.27 0.37 -18.59
CA ALA A 167 -0.78 -0.08 -17.67
C ALA A 167 -2.15 0.52 -18.03
N LEU A 168 -2.19 1.80 -18.40
CA LEU A 168 -3.41 2.46 -18.90
C LEU A 168 -3.88 1.85 -20.22
N GLU A 169 -2.98 1.53 -21.15
CA GLU A 169 -3.30 0.84 -22.41
C GLU A 169 -3.96 -0.52 -22.15
N GLY A 170 -3.45 -1.29 -21.17
CA GLY A 170 -4.06 -2.54 -20.76
C GLY A 170 -5.48 -2.34 -20.23
N ALA A 171 -5.68 -1.34 -19.37
CA ALA A 171 -6.97 -1.05 -18.76
C ALA A 171 -8.00 -0.61 -19.82
N LEU A 172 -7.59 0.32 -20.67
CA LEU A 172 -8.30 0.79 -21.86
C LEU A 172 -8.76 -0.37 -22.74
N THR A 173 -7.83 -1.27 -23.08
CA THR A 173 -8.11 -2.40 -23.97
C THR A 173 -9.17 -3.32 -23.39
N ILE A 174 -9.08 -3.65 -22.09
CA ILE A 174 -10.06 -4.50 -21.41
C ILE A 174 -11.43 -3.81 -21.35
N LEU A 175 -11.46 -2.52 -21.00
CA LEU A 175 -12.71 -1.77 -20.89
C LEU A 175 -13.44 -1.71 -22.24
N ILE A 176 -12.76 -1.33 -23.32
CA ILE A 176 -13.35 -1.29 -24.66
C ILE A 176 -13.78 -2.69 -25.11
N ALA A 177 -12.96 -3.71 -24.88
CA ALA A 177 -13.30 -5.06 -25.28
C ALA A 177 -14.56 -5.61 -24.58
N HIS A 178 -14.89 -5.06 -23.40
CA HIS A 178 -16.12 -5.37 -22.66
C HIS A 178 -17.26 -4.35 -22.86
N GLY A 179 -17.10 -3.43 -23.82
CA GLY A 179 -18.11 -2.47 -24.27
C GLY A 179 -18.17 -1.16 -23.49
N ASP A 180 -17.22 -0.87 -22.59
CA ASP A 180 -17.20 0.33 -21.77
C ASP A 180 -16.53 1.50 -22.51
N LEU A 181 -17.30 2.15 -23.40
CA LEU A 181 -16.77 3.22 -24.24
C LEU A 181 -16.54 4.52 -23.47
N ALA A 182 -17.32 4.78 -22.39
CA ALA A 182 -17.15 5.96 -21.54
C ALA A 182 -15.74 6.03 -20.95
N ARG A 183 -15.33 4.99 -20.23
CA ARG A 183 -13.99 4.92 -19.62
C ARG A 183 -12.91 4.72 -20.67
N GLY A 184 -13.18 3.90 -21.69
CA GLY A 184 -12.26 3.69 -22.80
C GLY A 184 -11.85 5.00 -23.46
N ARG A 185 -12.79 5.91 -23.72
CA ARG A 185 -12.49 7.23 -24.27
C ARG A 185 -11.55 8.05 -23.39
N LEU A 186 -11.85 8.15 -22.09
CA LEU A 186 -11.07 8.96 -21.15
C LEU A 186 -9.63 8.42 -21.02
N LEU A 187 -9.49 7.10 -20.85
CA LEU A 187 -8.16 6.49 -20.78
C LEU A 187 -7.39 6.64 -22.09
N ALA A 188 -8.04 6.54 -23.25
CA ALA A 188 -7.38 6.79 -24.54
C ALA A 188 -6.87 8.24 -24.66
N GLN A 189 -7.60 9.22 -24.15
CA GLN A 189 -7.15 10.62 -24.13
C GLN A 189 -5.91 10.79 -23.25
N THR A 190 -5.93 10.22 -22.05
CA THR A 190 -4.79 10.24 -21.12
C THR A 190 -3.56 9.56 -21.74
N VAL A 191 -3.73 8.36 -22.29
CA VAL A 191 -2.66 7.60 -22.95
C VAL A 191 -2.08 8.38 -24.14
N ALA A 192 -2.91 9.00 -24.97
CA ALA A 192 -2.45 9.83 -26.08
C ALA A 192 -1.60 11.03 -25.61
N SER A 193 -2.01 11.70 -24.53
CA SER A 193 -1.25 12.81 -23.94
C SER A 193 0.13 12.36 -23.47
N ILE A 194 0.21 11.19 -22.83
CA ILE A 194 1.46 10.67 -22.28
C ILE A 194 2.39 10.19 -23.38
N TRP A 195 1.88 9.51 -24.40
CA TRP A 195 2.71 9.15 -25.56
C TRP A 195 3.21 10.36 -26.33
N LYS A 196 2.40 11.42 -26.41
CA LYS A 196 2.87 12.68 -26.97
C LYS A 196 4.02 13.28 -26.16
N SER A 197 3.96 13.22 -24.83
CA SER A 197 5.06 13.66 -23.95
C SER A 197 6.32 12.79 -24.14
N LEU A 198 6.16 11.46 -24.18
CA LEU A 198 7.27 10.50 -24.20
C LEU A 198 7.89 10.23 -25.57
N LEU A 199 7.15 10.40 -26.67
CA LEU A 199 7.57 10.04 -28.02
C LEU A 199 7.38 11.17 -29.04
N GLY A 200 6.72 12.27 -28.65
CA GLY A 200 6.32 13.32 -29.57
C GLY A 200 5.27 12.86 -30.58
N ASP A 201 5.36 13.39 -31.80
CA ASP A 201 4.51 12.98 -32.92
C ASP A 201 4.94 11.61 -33.44
N SER A 202 4.24 10.57 -33.01
CA SER A 202 4.48 9.17 -33.37
C SER A 202 3.20 8.51 -33.86
N PRO A 203 3.29 7.44 -34.69
CA PRO A 203 2.11 6.66 -35.07
C PRO A 203 1.30 6.18 -33.85
N ARG A 204 1.99 5.81 -32.76
CA ARG A 204 1.35 5.40 -31.51
C ARG A 204 0.50 6.53 -30.91
N THR A 205 1.03 7.75 -30.90
CA THR A 205 0.29 8.94 -30.43
C THR A 205 -0.99 9.14 -31.28
N ASP A 206 -0.86 9.06 -32.60
CA ASP A 206 -1.98 9.25 -33.53
C ASP A 206 -3.07 8.18 -33.37
N ASP A 207 -2.67 6.92 -33.16
CA ASP A 207 -3.59 5.80 -32.92
C ASP A 207 -4.46 6.02 -31.69
N TYR A 208 -3.87 6.45 -30.56
CA TYR A 208 -4.63 6.72 -29.34
C TYR A 208 -5.46 8.01 -29.42
N VAL A 209 -5.02 9.02 -30.18
CA VAL A 209 -5.86 10.20 -30.50
C VAL A 209 -7.09 9.78 -31.31
N ALA A 210 -6.91 8.91 -32.31
CA ALA A 210 -8.02 8.39 -33.11
C ALA A 210 -8.96 7.54 -32.26
N LEU A 211 -8.41 6.69 -31.39
CA LEU A 211 -9.18 5.85 -30.49
C LEU A 211 -9.95 6.65 -29.43
N ALA A 212 -9.39 7.76 -28.94
CA ALA A 212 -10.08 8.70 -28.06
C ALA A 212 -11.29 9.39 -28.73
N ARG A 213 -11.25 9.58 -30.06
CA ARG A 213 -12.38 10.13 -30.82
C ARG A 213 -13.49 9.11 -31.00
N ASP A 214 -13.11 7.87 -31.30
CA ASP A 214 -14.04 6.76 -31.50
C ASP A 214 -13.47 5.44 -30.95
N PRO A 215 -13.75 5.12 -29.67
CA PRO A 215 -13.23 3.91 -29.04
C PRO A 215 -13.80 2.62 -29.65
N SER A 216 -14.93 2.69 -30.36
CA SER A 216 -15.56 1.53 -31.00
C SER A 216 -14.76 0.97 -32.18
N ARG A 217 -13.79 1.75 -32.69
CA ARG A 217 -12.84 1.33 -33.73
C ARG A 217 -11.73 0.41 -33.23
N CYS A 218 -11.61 0.22 -31.92
CA CYS A 218 -10.69 -0.77 -31.37
C CYS A 218 -11.01 -2.16 -31.97
N PRO A 219 -10.01 -2.89 -32.51
CA PRO A 219 -10.25 -4.23 -33.07
C PRO A 219 -10.87 -5.23 -32.08
N LEU A 220 -10.68 -5.02 -30.78
CA LEU A 220 -11.19 -5.88 -29.71
C LEU A 220 -12.57 -5.44 -29.19
N TYR A 221 -13.13 -4.33 -29.68
CA TYR A 221 -14.45 -3.87 -29.26
C TYR A 221 -15.52 -4.94 -29.50
N GLY A 222 -16.39 -5.16 -28.51
CA GLY A 222 -17.53 -6.07 -28.64
C GLY A 222 -17.23 -7.55 -28.42
N VAL A 223 -16.00 -7.92 -27.99
CA VAL A 223 -15.70 -9.29 -27.51
C VAL A 223 -16.65 -9.70 -26.38
N SER A 224 -17.00 -8.75 -25.52
CA SER A 224 -18.07 -8.87 -24.54
C SER A 224 -18.79 -7.52 -24.40
N MET A 225 -20.05 -7.54 -23.95
CA MET A 225 -20.81 -6.32 -23.64
C MET A 225 -21.22 -6.23 -22.17
N LYS A 226 -20.57 -7.01 -21.29
CA LYS A 226 -20.91 -7.09 -19.86
C LYS A 226 -20.72 -5.77 -19.11
N LEU A 227 -19.85 -4.87 -19.60
CA LEU A 227 -19.55 -3.59 -18.97
C LEU A 227 -20.04 -2.41 -19.82
N LYS A 228 -21.01 -2.64 -20.72
CA LYS A 228 -21.45 -1.68 -21.73
C LYS A 228 -21.77 -0.30 -21.16
N THR A 229 -21.16 0.72 -21.76
CA THR A 229 -21.47 2.15 -21.60
C THR A 229 -21.28 2.86 -22.94
N SER A 230 -22.03 3.92 -23.17
CA SER A 230 -21.86 4.88 -24.27
C SER A 230 -20.88 5.98 -23.88
N VAL A 231 -20.31 6.70 -24.86
CA VAL A 231 -19.30 7.72 -24.59
C VAL A 231 -19.87 8.94 -23.83
N GLU A 232 -21.18 9.10 -23.82
CA GLU A 232 -21.92 10.17 -23.14
C GLU A 232 -22.16 9.86 -21.65
N GLU A 233 -21.99 8.61 -21.21
CA GLU A 233 -22.25 8.17 -19.83
C GLU A 233 -21.09 8.46 -18.85
N VAL A 234 -20.33 9.54 -19.11
CA VAL A 234 -19.32 10.05 -18.18
C VAL A 234 -20.03 10.89 -17.10
N PRO A 235 -19.90 10.55 -15.81
CA PRO A 235 -20.58 11.27 -14.74
C PRO A 235 -20.04 12.70 -14.59
N GLN A 236 -20.93 13.63 -14.26
CA GLN A 236 -20.60 15.03 -13.98
C GLN A 236 -20.76 15.33 -12.50
N GLY A 237 -19.90 16.19 -11.95
CA GLY A 237 -20.02 16.68 -10.57
C GLY A 237 -19.67 15.66 -9.48
N LEU A 238 -18.89 14.62 -9.79
CA LEU A 238 -18.29 13.77 -8.77
C LEU A 238 -17.09 14.46 -8.13
N GLU A 239 -16.91 14.24 -6.83
CA GLU A 239 -15.66 14.57 -6.14
C GLU A 239 -14.50 13.75 -6.73
N PRO A 240 -13.24 14.21 -6.63
CA PRO A 240 -12.10 13.55 -7.28
C PRO A 240 -11.96 12.05 -6.95
N ASP A 241 -12.12 11.67 -5.68
CA ASP A 241 -12.01 10.28 -5.24
C ASP A 241 -13.15 9.41 -5.80
N ASP A 242 -14.39 9.94 -5.81
CA ASP A 242 -15.55 9.26 -6.37
C ASP A 242 -15.43 9.08 -7.89
N PHE A 243 -14.79 10.04 -8.56
CA PHE A 243 -14.49 9.95 -9.98
C PHE A 243 -13.44 8.88 -10.28
N GLU A 244 -12.36 8.80 -9.50
CA GLU A 244 -11.35 7.73 -9.62
C GLU A 244 -11.96 6.35 -9.35
N ASP A 245 -12.80 6.22 -8.32
CA ASP A 245 -13.50 4.98 -8.02
C ASP A 245 -14.43 4.57 -9.17
N TRP A 246 -15.13 5.54 -9.78
CA TRP A 246 -15.89 5.29 -11.00
C TRP A 246 -14.97 4.87 -12.14
N LEU A 247 -13.88 5.58 -12.42
CA LEU A 247 -12.96 5.33 -13.53
C LEU A 247 -12.38 3.91 -13.47
N TRP A 248 -12.01 3.45 -12.28
CA TRP A 248 -11.42 2.13 -12.05
C TRP A 248 -12.43 1.04 -11.68
N ARG A 249 -13.74 1.36 -11.72
CA ARG A 249 -14.84 0.46 -11.32
C ARG A 249 -14.60 -0.16 -9.93
N ARG A 250 -14.08 0.63 -8.99
CA ARG A 250 -13.83 0.17 -7.63
C ARG A 250 -15.17 -0.12 -6.93
N PRO A 251 -15.24 -1.16 -6.09
CA PRO A 251 -16.43 -1.41 -5.29
C PRO A 251 -16.69 -0.21 -4.38
N LYS A 252 -17.93 0.29 -4.36
CA LYS A 252 -18.32 1.26 -3.33
C LYS A 252 -18.24 0.57 -1.97
N PRO A 253 -17.62 1.20 -0.95
CA PRO A 253 -17.68 0.66 0.39
C PRO A 253 -19.15 0.50 0.79
N GLU A 254 -19.56 -0.70 1.23
CA GLU A 254 -20.86 -0.86 1.88
C GLU A 254 -20.91 0.15 3.04
N SER A 255 -21.98 0.94 3.13
CA SER A 255 -22.10 1.95 4.17
C SER A 255 -22.20 1.26 5.53
N LEU A 256 -21.06 1.04 6.17
CA LEU A 256 -21.01 0.59 7.55
C LEU A 256 -21.69 1.66 8.41
N ALA A 257 -22.72 1.23 9.15
CA ALA A 257 -23.53 2.09 9.99
C ALA A 257 -22.65 2.99 10.87
N LYS A 258 -23.00 4.28 10.97
CA LYS A 258 -22.28 5.22 11.82
C LYS A 258 -22.39 4.79 13.29
N PRO A 259 -21.28 4.60 14.02
CA PRO A 259 -21.34 4.33 15.44
C PRO A 259 -21.97 5.51 16.18
N THR A 260 -22.92 5.22 17.06
CA THR A 260 -23.85 6.20 17.65
C THR A 260 -23.42 6.70 19.04
N ARG A 261 -22.11 6.74 19.35
CA ARG A 261 -21.66 7.11 20.70
C ARG A 261 -20.45 8.06 20.71
N PRO A 262 -20.48 9.12 21.53
CA PRO A 262 -19.29 9.91 21.86
C PRO A 262 -18.31 9.04 22.66
N PHE A 263 -17.08 8.90 22.17
CA PHE A 263 -16.04 8.07 22.79
C PHE A 263 -15.51 8.72 24.07
N SER A 264 -15.94 8.26 25.24
CA SER A 264 -15.34 8.64 26.51
C SER A 264 -14.22 7.67 26.89
N GLN A 265 -12.97 8.16 26.92
CA GLN A 265 -11.81 7.51 27.55
C GLN A 265 -11.41 6.11 27.02
N SER A 266 -11.29 5.95 25.68
CA SER A 266 -10.67 4.75 25.14
C SER A 266 -9.17 4.69 25.48
N ASN A 267 -8.72 3.51 25.90
CA ASN A 267 -7.29 3.19 26.01
C ASN A 267 -6.58 3.18 24.64
N PHE A 268 -7.35 3.26 23.56
CA PHE A 268 -6.92 3.17 22.16
C PHE A 268 -6.83 4.53 21.50
N SER A 269 -5.97 4.60 20.48
CA SER A 269 -5.67 5.78 19.68
C SER A 269 -6.20 5.60 18.25
N GLY A 270 -6.78 6.65 17.67
CA GLY A 270 -6.96 6.76 16.23
C GLY A 270 -5.69 7.29 15.56
N PHE A 271 -5.69 7.39 14.24
CA PHE A 271 -4.51 7.76 13.44
C PHE A 271 -4.04 9.18 13.75
N VAL A 272 -4.97 10.11 14.01
CA VAL A 272 -4.66 11.50 14.37
C VAL A 272 -4.05 11.64 15.75
N ASP A 273 -4.26 10.67 16.64
CA ASP A 273 -3.72 10.68 18.00
C ASP A 273 -2.31 10.06 18.08
N LEU A 274 -1.81 9.49 16.97
CA LEU A 274 -0.51 8.83 16.95
C LEU A 274 0.64 9.85 16.90
N PRO A 275 1.75 9.58 17.60
CA PRO A 275 2.96 10.40 17.50
C PRO A 275 3.52 10.35 16.08
N SER A 276 4.05 11.47 15.59
CA SER A 276 4.79 11.49 14.32
C SER A 276 6.16 10.84 14.51
N LYS A 277 6.55 9.94 13.62
CA LYS A 277 7.88 9.31 13.63
C LYS A 277 9.02 10.33 13.45
N ASN A 278 8.72 11.52 12.91
CA ASN A 278 9.68 12.58 12.59
C ASN A 278 9.79 13.68 13.66
N SER A 279 9.05 13.61 14.77
CA SER A 279 9.34 14.49 15.90
C SER A 279 10.64 14.03 16.55
N ILE A 280 11.74 14.64 16.12
CA ILE A 280 12.96 14.71 16.91
C ILE A 280 12.53 15.19 18.30
N ASP A 281 12.88 14.44 19.34
CA ASP A 281 12.92 14.96 20.71
C ASP A 281 13.90 16.13 20.71
N THR A 282 13.43 17.32 20.30
CA THR A 282 14.11 18.56 20.61
C THR A 282 14.02 18.66 22.11
N GLY A 283 15.12 18.35 22.79
CA GLY A 283 15.29 18.45 24.22
C GLY A 283 14.92 19.85 24.71
N ALA A 284 13.63 20.03 25.00
CA ALA A 284 13.11 21.13 25.76
C ALA A 284 12.91 20.60 27.17
N SER A 285 13.86 20.99 28.02
CA SER A 285 13.89 20.88 29.48
C SER A 285 12.57 20.49 30.15
N GLY A 286 12.42 19.19 30.42
CA GLY A 286 11.43 18.58 31.30
C GLY A 286 11.86 17.13 31.48
N GLY A 287 11.91 16.62 32.72
CA GLY A 287 12.31 15.22 32.99
C GLY A 287 11.49 14.19 32.19
N PRO A 288 11.87 12.90 32.17
CA PRO A 288 11.27 11.90 31.28
C PRO A 288 9.78 11.79 31.58
N SER A 289 8.95 12.50 30.81
CA SER A 289 7.51 12.34 30.85
C SER A 289 7.25 10.96 30.26
N LYS A 290 6.73 10.04 31.09
CA LYS A 290 6.33 8.68 30.68
C LYS A 290 5.30 8.80 29.57
N ALA A 291 5.74 8.83 28.31
CA ALA A 291 4.86 8.94 27.17
C ALA A 291 4.05 7.64 27.06
N ARG A 292 2.73 7.75 27.19
CA ARG A 292 1.77 6.66 26.97
C ARG A 292 2.04 6.03 25.61
N ARG A 293 2.36 4.73 25.57
CA ARG A 293 2.53 4.01 24.29
C ARG A 293 1.16 3.82 23.63
N PRO A 294 0.94 4.34 22.41
CA PRO A 294 -0.36 4.26 21.76
C PRO A 294 -0.66 2.82 21.31
N CYS A 295 -1.91 2.41 21.45
CA CYS A 295 -2.43 1.21 20.80
C CYS A 295 -3.44 1.66 19.76
N PHE A 296 -3.07 1.57 18.50
CA PHE A 296 -3.94 1.91 17.37
C PHE A 296 -4.97 0.80 17.15
N LEU A 297 -6.23 1.18 16.97
CA LEU A 297 -7.29 0.29 16.50
C LEU A 297 -7.91 0.80 15.20
N GLY A 298 -8.07 -0.10 14.24
CA GLY A 298 -8.78 0.19 12.99
C GLY A 298 -9.42 -1.04 12.38
N GLU A 299 -10.60 -0.84 11.79
CA GLU A 299 -11.30 -1.88 11.04
C GLU A 299 -10.75 -1.95 9.62
N ILE A 300 -10.48 -3.15 9.12
CA ILE A 300 -10.06 -3.39 7.74
C ILE A 300 -11.24 -3.09 6.82
N VAL A 301 -11.04 -2.14 5.91
CA VAL A 301 -12.02 -1.80 4.86
C VAL A 301 -11.74 -2.64 3.63
N ALA A 302 -10.47 -2.68 3.21
CA ALA A 302 -10.04 -3.40 2.02
C ALA A 302 -8.57 -3.78 2.11
N MET A 303 -8.18 -4.78 1.33
CA MET A 303 -6.78 -5.02 0.99
C MET A 303 -6.50 -4.24 -0.30
N THR A 304 -5.62 -3.24 -0.23
CA THR A 304 -5.27 -2.44 -1.42
C THR A 304 -4.14 -3.07 -2.22
N CYS A 305 -3.28 -3.86 -1.57
CA CYS A 305 -2.27 -4.68 -2.21
C CYS A 305 -2.04 -5.96 -1.43
N HIS A 306 -1.83 -7.08 -2.13
CA HIS A 306 -1.60 -8.39 -1.50
C HIS A 306 -0.13 -8.71 -1.24
N ASP A 307 0.81 -8.07 -1.97
CA ASP A 307 2.23 -8.41 -1.90
C ASP A 307 3.10 -7.32 -2.58
N PRO A 308 3.84 -6.48 -1.82
CA PRO A 308 3.80 -6.31 -0.36
C PRO A 308 2.39 -5.96 0.16
N LEU A 309 2.01 -6.45 1.33
CA LEU A 309 0.67 -6.24 1.87
C LEU A 309 0.45 -4.78 2.28
N ASP A 310 -0.66 -4.22 1.81
CA ASP A 310 -1.22 -2.95 2.30
C ASP A 310 -2.69 -3.14 2.70
N LEU A 311 -3.05 -2.61 3.87
CA LEU A 311 -4.41 -2.66 4.39
C LEU A 311 -4.98 -1.25 4.49
N GLU A 312 -6.08 -0.99 3.80
CA GLU A 312 -6.89 0.20 4.05
C GLU A 312 -7.74 -0.06 5.30
N ILE A 313 -7.64 0.88 6.24
CA ILE A 313 -8.25 0.76 7.56
C ILE A 313 -9.03 2.02 7.92
N LYS A 314 -10.10 1.84 8.66
CA LYS A 314 -10.91 2.91 9.23
C LYS A 314 -10.75 2.89 10.75
N ASP A 315 -10.22 3.98 11.30
CA ASP A 315 -9.90 4.06 12.73
C ASP A 315 -11.14 4.35 13.61
N ILE A 316 -10.90 4.46 14.93
CA ILE A 316 -11.94 4.79 15.93
C ILE A 316 -12.63 6.14 15.71
N HIS A 317 -12.00 7.06 14.97
CA HIS A 317 -12.55 8.37 14.62
C HIS A 317 -13.21 8.36 13.24
N ASN A 318 -13.39 7.19 12.63
CA ASN A 318 -13.86 6.99 11.26
C ASN A 318 -12.94 7.54 10.18
N LYS A 319 -11.67 7.83 10.49
CA LYS A 319 -10.69 8.29 9.51
C LYS A 319 -10.07 7.11 8.78
N LYS A 320 -9.99 7.20 7.45
CA LYS A 320 -9.28 6.24 6.61
C LYS A 320 -7.77 6.48 6.66
N THR A 321 -6.99 5.41 6.74
CA THR A 321 -5.53 5.42 6.60
C THR A 321 -5.07 4.05 6.07
N THR A 322 -3.77 3.90 5.84
CA THR A 322 -3.18 2.66 5.31
C THR A 322 -2.12 2.12 6.26
N ILE A 323 -2.14 0.81 6.52
CA ILE A 323 -1.03 0.10 7.14
C ILE A 323 -0.17 -0.51 6.04
N HIS A 324 1.08 -0.11 5.98
CA HIS A 324 2.08 -0.60 5.04
C HIS A 324 3.01 -1.59 5.74
N PHE A 325 3.05 -2.84 5.28
CA PHE A 325 3.90 -3.90 5.83
C PHE A 325 5.31 -3.86 5.23
N TYR A 326 6.27 -3.46 6.06
CA TYR A 326 7.72 -3.45 5.83
C TYR A 326 8.43 -4.58 6.60
N THR A 327 7.68 -5.57 7.08
CA THR A 327 8.21 -6.77 7.72
C THR A 327 9.06 -7.57 6.73
N LYS A 328 9.92 -8.47 7.25
CA LYS A 328 10.79 -9.31 6.41
C LYS A 328 10.01 -10.11 5.36
N ASP A 329 8.84 -10.62 5.73
CA ASP A 329 7.96 -11.41 4.87
C ASP A 329 6.86 -10.57 4.20
N GLN A 330 6.91 -9.24 4.36
CA GLN A 330 6.06 -8.26 3.68
C GLN A 330 4.55 -8.49 3.87
N GLY A 331 4.16 -8.98 5.04
CA GLY A 331 2.79 -9.27 5.43
C GLY A 331 2.31 -10.68 5.10
N ARG A 332 3.14 -11.52 4.46
CA ARG A 332 2.78 -12.92 4.17
C ARG A 332 2.63 -13.77 5.43
N GLU A 333 3.26 -13.40 6.52
CA GLU A 333 3.16 -14.04 7.83
C GLU A 333 1.72 -14.04 8.39
N PHE A 334 0.85 -13.16 7.89
CA PHE A 334 -0.55 -13.07 8.31
C PHE A 334 -1.54 -13.78 7.35
N ARG A 335 -1.08 -14.40 6.25
CA ARG A 335 -1.96 -15.07 5.27
C ARG A 335 -2.82 -16.17 5.89
N ALA A 336 -2.30 -16.93 6.85
CA ALA A 336 -3.01 -18.03 7.50
C ALA A 336 -4.17 -17.57 8.40
N ILE A 337 -4.15 -16.31 8.86
CA ILE A 337 -5.19 -15.75 9.73
C ILE A 337 -6.46 -15.39 8.93
N GLY A 338 -6.30 -15.17 7.62
CA GLY A 338 -7.37 -14.71 6.73
C GLY A 338 -7.68 -13.24 6.98
N PHE A 339 -7.47 -12.40 5.96
CA PHE A 339 -7.90 -11.00 6.01
C PHE A 339 -9.33 -10.92 5.50
N GLN A 340 -10.19 -10.23 6.23
CA GLN A 340 -11.54 -9.95 5.78
C GLN A 340 -11.90 -8.51 6.15
N ALA A 341 -12.61 -7.84 5.23
CA ALA A 341 -13.24 -6.57 5.55
C ALA A 341 -14.16 -6.73 6.77
N GLY A 342 -14.13 -5.76 7.67
CA GLY A 342 -14.85 -5.81 8.95
C GLY A 342 -14.09 -6.47 10.10
N TYR A 343 -12.88 -7.00 9.89
CA TYR A 343 -11.99 -7.42 10.99
C TYR A 343 -11.23 -6.23 11.56
N THR A 344 -10.86 -6.29 12.84
CA THR A 344 -10.14 -5.19 13.51
C THR A 344 -8.67 -5.51 13.66
N VAL A 345 -7.83 -4.55 13.29
CA VAL A 345 -6.39 -4.55 13.54
C VAL A 345 -6.09 -3.78 14.81
N ALA A 346 -5.26 -4.37 15.67
CA ALA A 346 -4.58 -3.68 16.75
C ALA A 346 -3.10 -3.56 16.45
N VAL A 347 -2.57 -2.33 16.42
CA VAL A 347 -1.13 -2.06 16.28
C VAL A 347 -0.62 -1.44 17.57
N LEU A 348 0.32 -2.11 18.20
CA LEU A 348 0.99 -1.67 19.42
C LEU A 348 2.09 -0.69 19.06
N ASP A 349 2.26 0.35 19.88
CA ASP A 349 3.29 1.38 19.71
C ASP A 349 3.30 2.01 18.31
N ALA A 350 2.09 2.18 17.76
CA ALA A 350 1.92 2.71 16.42
C ALA A 350 2.36 4.17 16.33
N SER A 351 2.99 4.53 15.23
CA SER A 351 3.37 5.91 14.93
C SER A 351 2.89 6.29 13.53
N ARG A 352 2.64 7.60 13.36
CA ARG A 352 2.37 8.17 12.04
C ARG A 352 3.67 8.27 11.27
N CYS A 353 3.69 7.67 10.09
CA CYS A 353 4.78 7.77 9.13
C CYS A 353 4.36 8.68 7.99
N ASP A 354 5.07 9.80 7.83
CA ASP A 354 4.89 10.71 6.70
C ASP A 354 5.79 10.20 5.56
N PHE A 355 5.19 9.45 4.62
CA PHE A 355 5.89 8.81 3.49
C PHE A 355 6.32 9.83 2.43
N LYS A 356 7.39 9.53 1.69
CA LYS A 356 7.98 10.45 0.71
C LYS A 356 7.22 10.46 -0.63
N PHE A 357 6.73 9.30 -1.06
CA PHE A 357 6.10 9.05 -2.36
C PHE A 357 4.58 8.85 -2.24
N GLY A 358 4.08 8.56 -1.04
CA GLY A 358 2.66 8.33 -0.77
C GLY A 358 2.08 9.16 0.37
N PRO A 359 0.75 9.05 0.61
CA PRO A 359 0.09 9.72 1.72
C PRO A 359 0.60 9.20 3.09
N PRO A 360 0.44 9.97 4.18
CA PRO A 360 0.78 9.49 5.52
C PRO A 360 0.02 8.23 5.92
N GLY A 361 0.69 7.30 6.59
CA GLY A 361 0.13 6.03 7.02
C GLY A 361 0.85 5.45 8.22
N ILE A 362 0.65 4.15 8.47
CA ILE A 362 1.34 3.40 9.52
C ILE A 362 2.36 2.47 8.86
N ARG A 363 3.65 2.65 9.20
CA ARG A 363 4.73 1.76 8.76
C ARG A 363 4.90 0.61 9.77
N HIS A 364 4.53 -0.59 9.36
CA HIS A 364 4.58 -1.78 10.22
C HIS A 364 5.82 -2.63 9.92
N GLU A 365 6.68 -2.84 10.92
CA GLU A 365 8.02 -3.46 10.74
C GLU A 365 8.24 -4.74 11.58
N ASP A 366 7.61 -4.87 12.75
CA ASP A 366 7.72 -6.08 13.61
C ASP A 366 6.37 -6.81 13.67
N PRO A 367 6.26 -8.04 13.12
CA PRO A 367 5.01 -8.79 13.09
C PRO A 367 4.41 -9.10 14.47
N ARG A 368 5.17 -8.95 15.56
CA ARG A 368 4.66 -9.13 16.93
C ARG A 368 3.97 -7.88 17.49
N MET A 369 4.04 -6.76 16.78
CA MET A 369 3.41 -5.50 17.20
C MET A 369 2.01 -5.32 16.60
N ILE A 370 1.52 -6.29 15.83
CA ILE A 370 0.19 -6.25 15.22
C ILE A 370 -0.56 -7.54 15.51
N LYS A 371 -1.87 -7.44 15.73
CA LYS A 371 -2.77 -8.58 15.75
C LYS A 371 -4.07 -8.22 15.07
N ILE A 372 -4.61 -9.17 14.31
CA ILE A 372 -5.90 -9.05 13.63
C ILE A 372 -6.91 -9.90 14.40
N PHE A 373 -8.00 -9.28 14.79
CA PHE A 373 -9.10 -9.92 15.51
C PHE A 373 -10.31 -10.08 14.56
N PRO A 374 -10.93 -11.26 14.52
CA PRO A 374 -12.10 -11.54 13.67
C PRO A 374 -13.39 -10.95 14.28
N LEU A 375 -13.37 -9.65 14.53
CA LEU A 375 -14.43 -8.86 15.16
C LEU A 375 -14.44 -7.46 14.55
N SER A 376 -15.61 -6.86 14.40
CA SER A 376 -15.73 -5.45 14.04
C SER A 376 -15.21 -4.53 15.15
N LEU A 377 -14.83 -3.33 14.76
CA LEU A 377 -14.25 -2.35 15.68
C LEU A 377 -15.24 -1.98 16.78
N ASP A 378 -16.50 -1.77 16.42
CA ASP A 378 -17.60 -1.53 17.36
C ASP A 378 -17.74 -2.66 18.38
N LYS A 379 -17.57 -3.91 17.93
CA LYS A 379 -17.69 -5.07 18.82
C LYS A 379 -16.51 -5.14 19.79
N ILE A 380 -15.29 -4.83 19.35
CA ILE A 380 -14.11 -4.76 20.22
C ILE A 380 -14.27 -3.65 21.27
N LEU A 381 -14.72 -2.46 20.87
CA LEU A 381 -14.93 -1.35 21.79
C LEU A 381 -16.04 -1.64 22.81
N ALA A 382 -17.15 -2.25 22.39
CA ALA A 382 -18.21 -2.68 23.30
C ALA A 382 -17.72 -3.76 24.29
N LEU A 383 -16.90 -4.71 23.84
CA LEU A 383 -16.29 -5.72 24.71
C LEU A 383 -15.30 -5.09 25.70
N ASN A 384 -14.50 -4.13 25.27
CA ASN A 384 -13.60 -3.38 26.15
C ASN A 384 -14.37 -2.74 27.30
N ASP A 385 -15.47 -2.04 27.02
CA ASP A 385 -16.28 -1.39 28.05
C ASP A 385 -16.87 -2.40 29.03
N GLN A 386 -17.39 -3.52 28.53
CA GLN A 386 -17.91 -4.59 29.37
C GLN A 386 -16.84 -5.22 30.25
N VAL A 387 -15.70 -5.62 29.67
CA VAL A 387 -14.61 -6.27 30.41
C VAL A 387 -14.06 -5.31 31.47
N ARG A 388 -13.79 -4.04 31.14
CA ARG A 388 -13.35 -3.06 32.13
C ARG A 388 -14.39 -2.79 33.21
N ARG A 389 -15.68 -2.87 32.88
CA ARG A 389 -16.77 -2.69 33.85
C ARG A 389 -16.87 -3.83 34.86
N PHE A 390 -16.73 -5.08 34.41
CA PHE A 390 -17.04 -6.25 35.22
C PHE A 390 -15.81 -7.03 35.71
N SER A 391 -14.63 -6.79 35.14
CA SER A 391 -13.39 -7.47 35.52
C SER A 391 -12.58 -6.69 36.55
N LEU A 392 -12.46 -5.37 36.37
CA LEU A 392 -11.64 -4.51 37.23
C LEU A 392 -12.24 -4.34 38.62
N LEU A 393 -11.37 -4.33 39.64
CA LEU A 393 -11.75 -4.00 41.00
C LEU A 393 -12.25 -2.55 41.13
N ARG A 394 -13.26 -2.35 41.98
CA ARG A 394 -13.80 -1.06 42.40
C ARG A 394 -13.28 -0.68 43.79
N HIS A 395 -13.66 0.52 44.25
CA HIS A 395 -13.34 0.98 45.60
C HIS A 395 -13.79 -0.05 46.64
N LYS A 396 -12.95 -0.30 47.66
CA LYS A 396 -13.16 -1.33 48.71
C LYS A 396 -13.08 -2.79 48.23
N ASN A 397 -12.35 -3.07 47.15
CA ASN A 397 -12.05 -4.44 46.69
C ASN A 397 -13.32 -5.23 46.28
N THR A 398 -14.31 -4.53 45.71
CA THR A 398 -15.55 -5.12 45.19
C THR A 398 -15.50 -5.26 43.66
N ARG A 399 -16.33 -6.14 43.11
CA ARG A 399 -16.59 -6.24 41.67
C ARG A 399 -18.08 -6.21 41.38
N THR A 400 -18.44 -5.73 40.19
CA THR A 400 -19.82 -5.77 39.71
C THR A 400 -20.16 -7.15 39.17
N CYS A 401 -21.26 -7.74 39.64
CA CYS A 401 -21.77 -8.99 39.10
C CYS A 401 -22.36 -8.77 37.70
N HIS A 402 -21.90 -9.53 36.71
CA HIS A 402 -22.45 -9.42 35.35
C HIS A 402 -23.94 -9.83 35.30
N GLY A 403 -24.33 -10.83 36.10
CA GLY A 403 -25.72 -11.34 36.16
C GLY A 403 -26.72 -10.33 36.71
N CYS A 404 -26.61 -9.96 37.99
CA CYS A 404 -27.56 -9.07 38.67
C CYS A 404 -27.17 -7.57 38.62
N GLY A 405 -25.93 -7.23 38.29
CA GLY A 405 -25.45 -5.84 38.25
C GLY A 405 -25.07 -5.24 39.60
N THR A 406 -25.23 -5.97 40.70
CA THR A 406 -24.86 -5.50 42.05
C THR A 406 -23.36 -5.67 42.30
N GLU A 407 -22.79 -4.81 43.13
CA GLU A 407 -21.41 -4.96 43.60
C GLU A 407 -21.35 -5.94 44.78
N ALA A 408 -20.32 -6.79 44.79
CA ALA A 408 -20.06 -7.73 45.87
C ALA A 408 -18.55 -7.82 46.15
N PRO A 409 -18.13 -8.27 47.36
CA PRO A 409 -16.71 -8.46 47.68
C PRO A 409 -16.05 -9.42 46.70
N ALA A 410 -14.92 -9.05 46.11
CA ALA A 410 -14.29 -9.82 45.04
C ALA A 410 -13.95 -11.27 45.45
N ALA A 411 -13.57 -11.48 46.72
CA ALA A 411 -13.28 -12.79 47.29
C ALA A 411 -14.48 -13.76 47.33
N SER A 412 -15.71 -13.22 47.30
CA SER A 412 -16.95 -14.01 47.35
C SER A 412 -17.49 -14.38 45.96
N MET A 413 -16.93 -13.80 44.91
CA MET A 413 -17.42 -13.94 43.54
C MET A 413 -16.65 -15.01 42.76
N LYS A 414 -17.34 -15.64 41.81
CA LYS A 414 -16.75 -16.63 40.90
C LYS A 414 -16.59 -16.03 39.51
N SER A 415 -15.40 -16.16 38.94
CA SER A 415 -15.14 -15.79 37.55
C SER A 415 -15.65 -16.86 36.59
N CYS A 416 -15.90 -16.46 35.35
CA CYS A 416 -16.09 -17.43 34.27
C CYS A 416 -14.83 -18.26 34.06
N SER A 417 -14.93 -19.59 34.15
CA SER A 417 -13.80 -20.51 33.96
C SER A 417 -13.17 -20.47 32.57
N MET A 418 -13.90 -19.99 31.55
CA MET A 418 -13.43 -20.00 30.16
C MET A 418 -12.67 -18.74 29.77
N CYS A 419 -13.23 -17.55 30.06
CA CYS A 419 -12.62 -16.27 29.68
C CYS A 419 -12.03 -15.50 30.86
N SER A 420 -12.35 -15.87 32.10
CA SER A 420 -11.92 -15.16 33.32
C SER A 420 -12.25 -13.66 33.38
N SER A 421 -13.03 -13.13 32.44
CA SER A 421 -13.26 -11.69 32.28
C SER A 421 -14.52 -11.19 33.02
N PHE A 422 -15.50 -12.06 33.25
CA PHE A 422 -16.75 -11.74 33.93
C PHE A 422 -16.90 -12.48 35.25
N TRP A 423 -17.49 -11.81 36.24
CA TRP A 423 -17.65 -12.29 37.62
C TRP A 423 -19.12 -12.36 38.04
N TYR A 424 -19.44 -13.32 38.92
CA TYR A 424 -20.79 -13.64 39.37
C TYR A 424 -20.86 -13.91 40.87
N CYS A 425 -21.94 -13.47 41.52
CA CYS A 425 -22.20 -13.78 42.93
C CYS A 425 -22.46 -15.28 43.15
N ASN A 426 -23.16 -15.93 42.22
CA ASN A 426 -23.57 -17.33 42.33
C ASN A 426 -23.87 -17.94 40.95
N LYS A 427 -24.24 -19.23 40.94
CA LYS A 427 -24.52 -20.01 39.72
C LYS A 427 -25.75 -19.50 38.95
N GLU A 428 -26.75 -18.95 39.63
CA GLU A 428 -27.91 -18.33 38.97
C GLU A 428 -27.52 -17.06 38.23
N CYS A 429 -26.78 -16.15 38.87
CA CYS A 429 -26.24 -14.96 38.22
C CYS A 429 -25.37 -15.30 37.01
N GLN A 430 -24.59 -16.38 37.09
CA GLN A 430 -23.82 -16.89 35.96
C GLN A 430 -24.72 -17.33 34.81
N ARG A 431 -25.79 -18.11 35.08
CA ARG A 431 -26.74 -18.55 34.07
C ARG A 431 -27.46 -17.36 33.43
N THR A 432 -27.95 -16.42 34.23
CA THR A 432 -28.58 -15.19 33.76
C THR A 432 -27.63 -14.39 32.88
N GLY A 433 -26.40 -14.13 33.33
CA GLY A 433 -25.40 -13.43 32.53
C GLY A 433 -25.08 -14.15 31.22
N TRP A 434 -24.98 -15.48 31.25
CA TRP A 434 -24.68 -16.33 30.11
C TRP A 434 -25.75 -16.27 29.01
N THR A 435 -27.03 -16.38 29.37
CA THR A 435 -28.14 -16.47 28.41
C THR A 435 -28.77 -15.12 28.09
N THR A 436 -29.01 -14.28 29.10
CA THR A 436 -29.81 -13.06 28.95
C THR A 436 -28.98 -11.82 28.65
N LYS A 437 -27.67 -11.83 28.95
CA LYS A 437 -26.77 -10.67 28.78
C LYS A 437 -25.63 -10.94 27.80
N ALA A 438 -25.88 -11.74 26.77
CA ALA A 438 -24.96 -12.01 25.65
C ALA A 438 -23.58 -12.60 26.00
N HIS A 439 -23.26 -12.89 27.26
CA HIS A 439 -21.93 -13.40 27.61
C HIS A 439 -21.59 -14.71 26.88
N LYS A 440 -22.55 -15.58 26.56
CA LYS A 440 -22.27 -16.77 25.75
C LYS A 440 -21.61 -16.41 24.40
N ALA A 441 -22.07 -15.36 23.73
CA ALA A 441 -21.51 -14.90 22.46
C ALA A 441 -20.13 -14.25 22.68
N ASP A 442 -19.99 -13.44 23.72
CA ASP A 442 -18.77 -12.68 24.03
C ASP A 442 -17.63 -13.59 24.53
N CYS A 443 -17.97 -14.59 25.33
CA CYS A 443 -17.04 -15.55 25.93
C CYS A 443 -16.21 -16.27 24.88
N LYS A 444 -16.80 -16.59 23.72
CA LYS A 444 -16.09 -17.25 22.61
C LYS A 444 -14.85 -16.48 22.20
N PHE A 445 -14.94 -15.15 22.11
CA PHE A 445 -13.85 -14.28 21.68
C PHE A 445 -12.89 -13.96 22.82
N LEU A 446 -13.43 -13.74 24.04
CA LEU A 446 -12.63 -13.47 25.23
C LEU A 446 -11.80 -14.68 25.71
N LYS A 447 -11.90 -15.84 25.08
CA LYS A 447 -10.91 -16.93 25.29
C LYS A 447 -9.52 -16.52 24.82
N ASP A 448 -9.43 -15.64 23.81
CA ASP A 448 -8.16 -15.11 23.32
C ASP A 448 -7.48 -14.29 24.44
N PRO A 449 -6.30 -14.72 24.94
CA PRO A 449 -5.58 -13.98 25.98
C PRO A 449 -5.14 -12.60 25.52
N ASP A 450 -4.85 -12.41 24.23
CA ASP A 450 -4.39 -11.12 23.71
C ASP A 450 -5.53 -10.10 23.68
N LEU A 451 -6.73 -10.53 23.30
CA LEU A 451 -7.89 -9.65 23.32
C LEU A 451 -8.20 -9.18 24.76
N ARG A 452 -8.10 -10.09 25.73
CA ARG A 452 -8.26 -9.74 27.15
C ARG A 452 -7.15 -8.83 27.65
N GLY A 453 -5.91 -9.14 27.29
CA GLY A 453 -4.75 -8.32 27.64
C GLY A 453 -4.89 -6.91 27.11
N LEU A 454 -5.34 -6.77 25.86
CA LEU A 454 -5.56 -5.48 25.21
C LEU A 454 -6.50 -4.56 26.02
N PHE A 455 -7.56 -5.12 26.62
CA PHE A 455 -8.54 -4.39 27.42
C PHE A 455 -8.08 -4.05 28.84
N LEU A 456 -7.24 -4.92 29.42
CA LEU A 456 -6.84 -4.84 30.83
C LEU A 456 -5.46 -4.22 31.04
N ILE A 457 -4.62 -4.15 30.00
CA ILE A 457 -3.34 -3.46 30.07
C ILE A 457 -3.57 -2.00 30.44
N LYS A 458 -2.80 -1.55 31.43
CA LYS A 458 -2.71 -0.15 31.82
C LYS A 458 -1.63 0.54 30.99
N TRP A 459 -2.01 1.04 29.83
CA TRP A 459 -1.09 1.67 28.87
C TRP A 459 -0.27 2.83 29.43
N ASP A 460 -0.74 3.45 30.52
CA ASP A 460 -0.03 4.54 31.22
C ASP A 460 1.05 4.04 32.21
N GLU A 461 1.06 2.76 32.57
CA GLU A 461 1.96 2.17 33.58
C GLU A 461 3.03 1.25 32.96
N VAL A 462 2.92 0.84 31.69
CA VAL A 462 3.84 -0.13 31.09
C VAL A 462 5.19 0.51 30.71
N GLN A 463 6.27 -0.04 31.27
CA GLN A 463 7.65 0.43 31.04
C GLN A 463 8.41 -0.38 29.97
N ASP A 464 8.01 -1.64 29.71
CA ASP A 464 8.68 -2.56 28.78
C ASP A 464 8.01 -2.65 27.40
N CYS A 465 8.72 -3.25 26.42
CA CYS A 465 8.20 -3.49 25.07
C CYS A 465 7.07 -4.53 25.09
N VAL A 466 5.82 -4.04 25.01
CA VAL A 466 4.60 -4.86 24.88
C VAL A 466 4.51 -5.39 23.45
N ARG A 467 4.38 -6.71 23.32
CA ARG A 467 4.25 -7.41 22.03
C ARG A 467 3.26 -8.57 22.16
N PHE A 468 2.65 -8.96 21.06
CA PHE A 468 1.85 -10.17 20.98
C PHE A 468 2.74 -11.43 20.98
N PRO A 469 2.30 -12.52 21.64
CA PRO A 469 1.15 -12.59 22.53
C PRO A 469 1.38 -11.80 23.83
N LEU A 470 0.36 -11.08 24.28
CA LEU A 470 0.37 -10.25 25.47
C LEU A 470 0.47 -11.13 26.72
N GLN A 471 1.45 -10.84 27.57
CA GLN A 471 1.54 -11.49 28.87
C GLN A 471 0.48 -10.90 29.81
N VAL A 472 -0.70 -11.51 29.83
CA VAL A 472 -1.71 -11.21 30.83
C VAL A 472 -1.31 -11.91 32.12
N VAL A 473 -0.93 -11.14 33.14
CA VAL A 473 -0.71 -11.69 34.50
C VAL A 473 -2.03 -12.28 34.99
N ASN A 474 -2.17 -13.60 34.87
CA ASN A 474 -3.29 -14.34 35.43
C ASN A 474 -3.18 -14.28 36.96
N GLY A 475 -3.86 -13.31 37.59
CA GLY A 475 -4.04 -13.33 39.04
C GLY A 475 -4.13 -12.01 39.79
N SER A 476 -4.04 -10.83 39.14
CA SER A 476 -3.96 -9.56 39.88
C SER A 476 -4.63 -8.37 39.19
N TYR A 477 -5.88 -8.52 38.71
CA TYR A 477 -6.71 -7.40 38.22
C TYR A 477 -8.03 -7.27 38.96
#